data_AF-R4QG29-F1
#
_entry.id   AF-R4QG29-F1
#
_cell.length_a   1.000
_cell.length_b   1.000
_cell.length_c   1.000
_cell.angle_alpha   90.00
_cell.angle_beta   90.00
_cell.angle_gamma   90.00
#
_symmetry.space_group_name_H-M   'P 1'
#
loop_
_entity.id
_entity.type
_entity.pdbx_description
1 polymer ?
#
loop_
_entity_poly.entity_id
_entity_poly.type
_entity_poly.pdbx_seq_one_letter_code
_entity_poly.pdbx_strand_id
1 'polypeptide(L)'
;KKSLSALSKTKLVRHYPQLNSASPAFKKVDAFLKRHGIFVAYWIDRTDFLTEFFEKNDHAIGCNEIIPTQESHRSRRHPMTGRTMHTFLADTVSLLPIRQLKSLFNEKMETNAIFKTAIEGLRSNEFKEIYNALWTDDVWLNLVDELKTEYDFDLKYVIETLAPALYGQNVPLYISFQTQFDE
;
A
#
# COMPACT_ATOMS: atom_id res chain seq x y z
N LYS A 1 22.07 -1.83 -0.86
CA LYS A 1 21.46 -2.28 -2.13
C LYS A 1 20.39 -1.26 -2.54
N LYS A 2 20.14 -0.99 -3.83
CA LYS A 2 18.97 -0.17 -4.23
C LYS A 2 17.71 -0.96 -3.82
N SER A 3 16.87 -0.42 -2.93
CA SER A 3 15.67 -1.07 -2.40
C SER A 3 14.78 -1.67 -3.48
N LEU A 4 14.59 -0.94 -4.59
CA LEU A 4 13.82 -1.39 -5.74
C LEU A 4 14.39 -2.65 -6.40
N SER A 5 15.71 -2.69 -6.62
CA SER A 5 16.41 -3.85 -7.20
C SER A 5 16.29 -5.09 -6.34
N ALA A 6 16.33 -4.90 -5.01
CA ALA A 6 16.20 -6.00 -4.07
C ALA A 6 14.75 -6.51 -4.03
N LEU A 7 13.77 -5.61 -3.90
CA LEU A 7 12.34 -5.94 -3.91
C LEU A 7 11.92 -6.66 -5.21
N SER A 8 12.41 -6.19 -6.36
CA SER A 8 12.14 -6.81 -7.67
C SER A 8 12.66 -8.26 -7.77
N LYS A 9 13.75 -8.58 -7.07
CA LYS A 9 14.36 -9.93 -7.06
C LYS A 9 13.71 -10.88 -6.06
N THR A 10 13.17 -10.37 -4.95
CA THR A 10 12.53 -11.17 -3.90
C THR A 10 11.30 -11.91 -4.43
N LYS A 11 10.55 -11.31 -5.37
CA LYS A 11 9.32 -11.87 -5.94
C LYS A 11 8.32 -12.22 -4.85
N LEU A 12 7.60 -11.20 -4.37
CA LEU A 12 6.64 -11.29 -3.26
C LEU A 12 5.61 -12.40 -3.46
N VAL A 13 5.24 -12.70 -4.70
CA VAL A 13 4.30 -13.78 -5.04
C VAL A 13 4.73 -15.14 -4.50
N ARG A 14 6.04 -15.37 -4.30
CA ARG A 14 6.57 -16.62 -3.74
C ARG A 14 6.25 -16.79 -2.26
N HIS A 15 6.04 -15.69 -1.52
CA HIS A 15 5.65 -15.76 -0.11
C HIS A 15 4.16 -16.08 0.07
N TYR A 16 3.32 -15.84 -0.94
CA TYR A 16 1.86 -16.01 -0.83
C TYR A 16 1.42 -17.45 -0.46
N PRO A 17 1.93 -18.53 -1.09
CA PRO A 17 1.58 -19.90 -0.69
C PRO A 17 2.05 -20.25 0.72
N GLN A 18 3.24 -19.77 1.10
CA GLN A 18 3.82 -19.99 2.43
C GLN A 18 2.98 -19.30 3.50
N LEU A 19 2.63 -18.02 3.31
CA LEU A 19 1.76 -17.28 4.22
C LEU A 19 0.41 -17.96 4.38
N ASN A 20 -0.23 -18.38 3.27
CA ASN A 20 -1.51 -19.09 3.32
C ASN A 20 -1.46 -20.44 4.04
N SER A 21 -0.28 -21.08 4.08
CA SER A 21 -0.10 -22.36 4.74
C SER A 21 0.30 -22.21 6.21
N ALA A 22 1.15 -21.23 6.52
CA ALA A 22 1.81 -21.10 7.81
C ALA A 22 1.22 -20.02 8.72
N SER A 23 0.50 -19.02 8.18
CA SER A 23 -0.15 -17.96 8.94
C SER A 23 -1.69 -18.12 8.93
N PRO A 24 -2.29 -18.63 10.01
CA PRO A 24 -3.75 -18.72 10.12
C PRO A 24 -4.43 -17.34 10.04
N ALA A 25 -3.77 -16.30 10.53
CA ALA A 25 -4.29 -14.94 10.48
C ALA A 25 -4.31 -14.40 9.05
N PHE A 26 -3.21 -14.54 8.29
CA PHE A 26 -3.15 -14.15 6.88
C PHE A 26 -4.21 -14.89 6.05
N LYS A 27 -4.35 -16.20 6.26
CA LYS A 27 -5.36 -17.01 5.56
C LYS A 27 -6.79 -16.49 5.80
N LYS A 28 -7.11 -16.06 7.02
CA LYS A 28 -8.41 -15.45 7.34
C LYS A 28 -8.61 -14.12 6.61
N VAL A 29 -7.58 -13.27 6.58
CA VAL A 29 -7.61 -11.99 5.86
C VAL A 29 -7.77 -12.22 4.36
N ASP A 30 -6.99 -13.11 3.74
CA ASP A 30 -7.10 -13.45 2.32
C ASP A 30 -8.51 -13.97 1.98
N ALA A 31 -9.03 -14.90 2.78
CA ALA A 31 -10.39 -15.42 2.59
C ALA A 31 -11.46 -14.33 2.73
N PHE A 32 -11.31 -13.44 3.72
CA PHE A 32 -12.23 -12.32 3.92
C PHE A 32 -12.23 -11.38 2.72
N LEU A 33 -11.05 -10.94 2.28
CA LEU A 33 -10.89 -10.02 1.16
C LEU A 33 -11.42 -10.62 -0.13
N LYS A 34 -11.15 -11.91 -0.37
CA LYS A 34 -11.63 -12.64 -1.55
C LYS A 34 -13.16 -12.69 -1.62
N ARG A 35 -13.84 -12.89 -0.48
CA ARG A 35 -15.32 -12.84 -0.40
C ARG A 35 -15.88 -11.47 -0.75
N HIS A 36 -15.09 -10.40 -0.58
CA HIS A 36 -15.43 -9.02 -0.93
C HIS A 36 -14.86 -8.58 -2.29
N GLY A 37 -14.42 -9.52 -3.14
CA GLY A 37 -13.91 -9.23 -4.47
C GLY A 37 -12.49 -8.66 -4.52
N ILE A 38 -11.77 -8.69 -3.40
CA ILE A 38 -10.38 -8.22 -3.29
C ILE A 38 -9.45 -9.43 -3.28
N PHE A 39 -8.66 -9.61 -4.34
CA PHE A 39 -7.77 -10.75 -4.49
C PHE A 39 -6.33 -10.39 -4.11
N VAL A 40 -5.86 -10.84 -2.95
CA VAL A 40 -4.52 -10.49 -2.44
C VAL A 40 -3.41 -10.94 -3.40
N ALA A 41 -3.50 -12.18 -3.93
CA ALA A 41 -2.53 -12.70 -4.90
C ALA A 41 -2.38 -11.80 -6.15
N TYR A 42 -3.48 -11.23 -6.64
CA TYR A 42 -3.46 -10.31 -7.78
C TYR A 42 -2.68 -9.03 -7.46
N TRP A 43 -2.86 -8.46 -6.27
CA TRP A 43 -2.15 -7.25 -5.87
C TRP A 43 -0.66 -7.50 -5.59
N ILE A 44 -0.32 -8.68 -5.07
CA ILE A 44 1.07 -9.11 -4.91
C ILE A 44 1.74 -9.25 -6.30
N ASP A 45 1.11 -9.97 -7.23
CA ASP A 45 1.59 -10.12 -8.60
C ASP A 45 1.75 -8.76 -9.30
N ARG A 46 0.76 -7.86 -9.14
CA ARG A 46 0.84 -6.51 -9.70
C ARG A 46 1.99 -5.69 -9.10
N THR A 47 2.29 -5.88 -7.82
CA THR A 47 3.44 -5.24 -7.16
C THR A 47 4.77 -5.78 -7.71
N ASP A 48 4.88 -7.10 -7.89
CA ASP A 48 6.05 -7.72 -8.52
C ASP A 48 6.24 -7.23 -9.97
N PHE A 49 5.16 -7.09 -10.73
CA PHE A 49 5.19 -6.51 -12.06
C PHE A 49 5.70 -5.07 -12.05
N LEU A 50 5.16 -4.22 -11.16
CA LEU A 50 5.53 -2.81 -11.12
C LEU A 50 6.99 -2.62 -10.69
N THR A 51 7.46 -3.37 -9.71
CA THR A 51 8.85 -3.30 -9.25
C THR A 51 9.82 -3.77 -10.33
N GLU A 52 9.50 -4.84 -11.06
CA GLU A 52 10.28 -5.27 -12.22
C GLU A 52 10.23 -4.28 -13.38
N PHE A 53 9.06 -3.69 -13.64
CA PHE A 53 8.92 -2.66 -14.66
C PHE A 53 9.79 -1.45 -14.34
N PHE A 54 9.75 -0.93 -13.10
CA PHE A 54 10.55 0.22 -12.71
C PHE A 54 12.05 -0.07 -12.65
N GLU A 55 12.44 -1.28 -12.26
CA GLU A 55 13.86 -1.68 -12.25
C GLU A 55 14.42 -1.83 -13.68
N LYS A 56 13.65 -2.43 -14.60
CA LYS A 56 14.07 -2.62 -16.00
C LYS A 56 13.99 -1.36 -16.83
N ASN A 57 13.08 -0.47 -16.45
CA ASN A 57 12.86 0.78 -17.15
C ASN A 57 13.20 1.93 -16.20
N ASP A 58 14.46 2.00 -15.78
CA ASP A 58 15.02 3.13 -15.03
C ASP A 58 15.00 4.46 -15.82
N HIS A 59 14.53 4.41 -17.07
CA HIS A 59 14.19 5.53 -17.95
C HIS A 59 12.68 5.68 -18.25
N ALA A 60 11.81 4.71 -17.92
CA ALA A 60 10.38 4.84 -18.18
C ALA A 60 9.70 5.61 -17.04
N ILE A 61 8.84 6.54 -17.44
CA ILE A 61 8.15 7.54 -16.61
C ILE A 61 9.00 8.75 -16.22
N GLY A 62 9.77 9.36 -17.13
CA GLY A 62 10.38 10.69 -16.88
C GLY A 62 11.35 10.80 -15.68
N CYS A 63 11.54 9.69 -14.96
CA CYS A 63 12.71 9.35 -14.20
C CYS A 63 13.75 9.04 -15.26
N ASN A 64 14.43 10.05 -15.79
CA ASN A 64 15.75 9.81 -16.36
C ASN A 64 16.63 9.17 -15.26
N GLU A 65 17.89 8.82 -15.55
CA GLU A 65 18.88 8.64 -14.48
C GLU A 65 18.58 9.68 -13.39
N ILE A 66 18.67 9.32 -12.11
CA ILE A 66 18.77 10.33 -11.05
C ILE A 66 20.13 11.00 -11.26
N ILE A 67 20.27 11.75 -12.36
CA ILE A 67 21.30 12.73 -12.61
C ILE A 67 21.03 13.72 -11.49
N PRO A 68 21.96 13.91 -10.55
CA PRO A 68 21.86 15.01 -9.62
C PRO A 68 21.91 16.27 -10.48
N THR A 69 20.76 16.77 -10.94
CA THR A 69 20.70 18.00 -11.70
C THR A 69 21.26 19.07 -10.77
N GLN A 70 22.36 19.69 -11.17
CA GLN A 70 22.83 20.92 -10.52
C GLN A 70 21.85 22.09 -10.73
N GLU A 71 20.75 21.84 -11.46
CA GLU A 71 19.66 22.78 -11.64
C GLU A 71 18.89 22.96 -10.35
N SER A 72 18.78 24.24 -9.97
CA SER A 72 18.26 24.69 -8.68
C SER A 72 16.91 24.07 -8.33
N HIS A 73 16.73 23.78 -7.04
CA HIS A 73 15.48 23.35 -6.38
C HIS A 73 14.23 24.21 -6.66
N ARG A 74 14.31 25.26 -7.49
CA ARG A 74 13.25 26.25 -7.73
C ARG A 74 12.19 25.85 -8.75
N SER A 75 12.36 24.77 -9.53
CA SER A 75 11.38 24.40 -10.57
C SER A 75 10.50 23.17 -10.26
N ARG A 76 10.71 22.48 -9.13
CA ARG A 76 9.79 21.41 -8.72
C ARG A 76 8.69 22.02 -7.85
N ARG A 77 7.42 21.92 -8.31
CA ARG A 77 6.25 22.31 -7.50
C ARG A 77 6.14 21.51 -6.19
N HIS A 78 6.81 20.34 -6.13
CA HIS A 78 6.90 19.49 -4.95
C HIS A 78 8.35 19.04 -4.73
N PRO A 79 8.97 19.37 -3.59
CA PRO A 79 10.33 18.92 -3.29
C PRO A 79 10.33 17.42 -3.00
N MET A 80 11.31 16.68 -3.55
CA MET A 80 11.58 15.31 -3.10
C MET A 80 12.13 15.38 -1.68
N THR A 81 11.53 14.67 -0.74
CA THR A 81 11.92 14.73 0.67
C THR A 81 13.09 13.80 0.99
N GLY A 82 13.38 12.82 0.13
CA GLY A 82 14.50 11.88 0.32
C GLY A 82 14.84 11.03 -0.90
N ARG A 83 15.59 9.95 -0.65
CA ARG A 83 16.09 8.97 -1.66
C ARG A 83 15.81 7.52 -1.29
N THR A 84 14.97 7.30 -0.28
CA THR A 84 14.63 5.97 0.26
C THR A 84 13.28 5.51 -0.30
N MET A 85 12.96 4.22 -0.21
CA MET A 85 11.65 3.72 -0.61
C MET A 85 10.56 4.33 0.28
N HIS A 86 10.81 4.46 1.57
CA HIS A 86 9.89 5.14 2.49
C HIS A 86 9.56 6.58 2.05
N THR A 87 10.60 7.39 1.76
CA THR A 87 10.40 8.79 1.32
C THR A 87 9.73 8.88 -0.04
N PHE A 88 10.00 7.94 -0.95
CA PHE A 88 9.27 7.83 -2.21
C PHE A 88 7.77 7.57 -2.03
N LEU A 89 7.40 6.64 -1.13
CA LEU A 89 5.99 6.36 -0.84
C LEU A 89 5.30 7.56 -0.17
N ALA A 90 5.99 8.24 0.76
CA ALA A 90 5.48 9.44 1.41
C ALA A 90 5.28 10.61 0.42
N ASP A 91 6.26 10.86 -0.43
CA ASP A 91 6.16 11.87 -1.50
C ASP A 91 5.00 11.50 -2.44
N THR A 92 4.86 10.23 -2.80
CA THR A 92 3.73 9.75 -3.63
C THR A 92 2.39 10.09 -3.00
N VAL A 93 2.19 9.78 -1.70
CA VAL A 93 0.95 10.12 -0.97
C VAL A 93 0.70 11.63 -0.99
N SER A 94 1.73 12.45 -0.80
CA SER A 94 1.61 13.91 -0.79
C SER A 94 1.21 14.52 -2.14
N LEU A 95 1.51 13.80 -3.24
CA LEU A 95 1.23 14.21 -4.61
C LEU A 95 -0.17 13.81 -5.09
N LEU A 96 -0.87 12.94 -4.36
CA LEU A 96 -2.17 12.45 -4.79
C LEU A 96 -3.22 13.59 -4.82
N PRO A 97 -4.10 13.62 -5.83
CA PRO A 97 -5.19 14.59 -5.91
C PRO A 97 -6.33 14.20 -4.95
N ILE A 98 -6.08 14.34 -3.64
CA ILE A 98 -6.95 13.81 -2.57
C ILE A 98 -8.40 14.28 -2.68
N ARG A 99 -8.64 15.54 -3.07
CA ARG A 99 -10.01 16.08 -3.21
C ARG A 99 -10.79 15.35 -4.31
N GLN A 100 -10.15 15.14 -5.46
CA GLN A 100 -10.74 14.45 -6.59
C GLN A 100 -10.95 12.96 -6.27
N LEU A 101 -9.98 12.32 -5.62
CA LEU A 101 -10.10 10.93 -5.19
C LEU A 101 -11.24 10.75 -4.17
N LYS A 102 -11.39 11.67 -3.21
CA LYS A 102 -12.50 11.65 -2.25
C LYS A 102 -13.85 11.84 -2.93
N SER A 103 -13.95 12.75 -3.91
CA SER A 103 -15.17 12.94 -4.70
C SER A 103 -15.54 11.66 -5.45
N LEU A 104 -14.57 11.05 -6.13
CA LEU A 104 -14.76 9.79 -6.86
C LEU A 104 -15.13 8.63 -5.92
N PHE A 105 -14.55 8.59 -4.73
CA PHE A 105 -14.88 7.59 -3.72
C PHE A 105 -16.34 7.70 -3.30
N ASN A 106 -16.81 8.92 -2.97
CA ASN A 106 -18.20 9.15 -2.59
C ASN A 106 -19.17 8.79 -3.72
N GLU A 107 -18.86 9.21 -4.95
CA GLU A 107 -19.64 8.83 -6.13
C GLU A 107 -19.72 7.30 -6.28
N LYS A 108 -18.61 6.57 -6.12
CA LYS A 108 -18.61 5.11 -6.20
C LYS A 108 -19.36 4.44 -5.06
N MET A 109 -19.34 5.02 -3.86
CA MET A 109 -20.16 4.54 -2.73
C MET A 109 -21.66 4.66 -3.01
N GLU A 110 -22.08 5.65 -3.78
CA GLU A 110 -23.49 5.86 -4.16
C GLU A 110 -23.90 5.04 -5.40
N THR A 111 -23.01 4.93 -6.38
CA THR A 111 -23.35 4.44 -7.74
C THR A 111 -22.92 3.00 -8.01
N ASN A 112 -21.97 2.44 -7.25
CA ASN A 112 -21.41 1.12 -7.50
C ASN A 112 -21.62 0.19 -6.30
N ALA A 113 -22.63 -0.69 -6.42
CA ALA A 113 -22.98 -1.63 -5.37
C ALA A 113 -21.83 -2.56 -4.97
N ILE A 114 -21.05 -3.06 -5.93
CA ILE A 114 -19.92 -3.97 -5.66
C ILE A 114 -18.84 -3.23 -4.85
N PHE A 115 -18.52 -2.00 -5.25
CA PHE A 115 -17.55 -1.16 -4.55
C PHE A 115 -18.04 -0.86 -3.13
N LYS A 116 -19.30 -0.44 -2.98
CA LYS A 116 -19.92 -0.17 -1.68
C LYS A 116 -19.83 -1.38 -0.75
N THR A 117 -20.24 -2.56 -1.21
CA THR A 117 -20.18 -3.80 -0.42
C THR A 117 -18.77 -4.13 0.01
N ALA A 118 -17.77 -3.96 -0.87
CA ALA A 118 -16.38 -4.19 -0.52
C ALA A 118 -15.89 -3.24 0.59
N ILE A 119 -16.17 -1.94 0.45
CA ILE A 119 -15.78 -0.93 1.44
C ILE A 119 -16.50 -1.12 2.78
N GLU A 120 -17.79 -1.42 2.78
CA GLU A 120 -18.55 -1.72 3.99
C GLU A 120 -18.02 -2.98 4.70
N GLY A 121 -17.63 -4.01 3.94
CA GLY A 121 -16.93 -5.17 4.45
C GLY A 121 -15.61 -4.80 5.15
N LEU A 122 -14.77 -3.98 4.52
CA LEU A 122 -13.52 -3.50 5.11
C LEU A 122 -13.72 -2.64 6.38
N ARG A 123 -14.89 -2.00 6.54
CA ARG A 123 -15.24 -1.22 7.75
C ARG A 123 -15.89 -2.05 8.85
N SER A 124 -16.16 -3.32 8.60
CA SER A 124 -16.87 -4.20 9.53
C SER A 124 -16.02 -4.57 10.75
N ASN A 125 -16.72 -4.92 11.85
CA ASN A 125 -16.08 -5.48 13.05
C ASN A 125 -15.37 -6.83 12.76
N GLU A 126 -15.88 -7.62 11.81
CA GLU A 126 -15.22 -8.87 11.40
C GLU A 126 -13.84 -8.60 10.79
N PHE A 127 -13.77 -7.68 9.82
CA PHE A 127 -12.48 -7.30 9.22
C PHE A 127 -11.54 -6.74 10.28
N LYS A 128 -12.09 -5.99 11.23
CA LYS A 128 -11.40 -5.45 12.38
C LYS A 128 -10.71 -6.49 13.24
N GLU A 129 -11.41 -7.53 13.62
CA GLU A 129 -10.83 -8.58 14.43
C GLU A 129 -9.72 -9.34 13.68
N ILE A 130 -9.96 -9.71 12.43
CA ILE A 130 -8.96 -10.49 11.65
C ILE A 130 -7.74 -9.65 11.26
N TYR A 131 -7.90 -8.35 11.02
CA TYR A 131 -6.80 -7.44 10.76
C TYR A 131 -5.91 -7.27 11.99
N ASN A 132 -6.50 -7.11 13.17
CA ASN A 132 -5.72 -7.03 14.41
C ASN A 132 -4.98 -8.35 14.69
N ALA A 133 -5.64 -9.48 14.45
CA ALA A 133 -5.00 -10.79 14.60
C ALA A 133 -3.80 -10.97 13.65
N LEU A 134 -3.87 -10.43 12.43
CA LEU A 134 -2.75 -10.43 11.47
C LEU A 134 -1.51 -9.75 12.05
N TRP A 135 -1.69 -8.61 12.72
CA TRP A 135 -0.58 -7.87 13.35
C TRP A 135 -0.09 -8.45 14.67
N THR A 136 -0.56 -9.63 15.04
CA THR A 136 -0.05 -10.44 16.17
C THR A 136 0.49 -11.80 15.73
N ASP A 137 0.46 -12.10 14.44
CA ASP A 137 0.89 -13.38 13.88
C ASP A 137 2.38 -13.35 13.53
N ASP A 138 3.18 -14.21 14.17
CA ASP A 138 4.64 -14.20 14.02
C ASP A 138 5.10 -14.45 12.58
N VAL A 139 4.40 -15.31 11.84
CA VAL A 139 4.75 -15.63 10.44
C VAL A 139 4.56 -14.39 9.56
N TRP A 140 3.47 -13.65 9.76
CA TRP A 140 3.24 -12.37 9.10
C TRP A 140 4.27 -11.31 9.51
N LEU A 141 4.53 -11.17 10.81
CA LEU A 141 5.46 -10.16 11.35
C LEU A 141 6.89 -10.40 10.87
N ASN A 142 7.32 -11.66 10.73
CA ASN A 142 8.63 -11.99 10.16
C ASN A 142 8.78 -11.50 8.71
N LEU A 143 7.75 -11.65 7.88
CA LEU A 143 7.76 -11.11 6.52
C LEU A 143 7.78 -9.57 6.55
N VAL A 144 6.96 -8.94 7.39
CA VAL A 144 6.94 -7.47 7.52
C VAL A 144 8.32 -6.94 7.91
N ASP A 145 8.96 -7.59 8.88
CA ASP A 145 10.29 -7.20 9.34
C ASP A 145 11.35 -7.42 8.25
N GLU A 146 11.33 -8.55 7.55
CA GLU A 146 12.21 -8.79 6.40
C GLU A 146 12.04 -7.69 5.34
N LEU A 147 10.81 -7.38 4.96
CA LEU A 147 10.55 -6.39 3.91
C LEU A 147 11.00 -4.98 4.30
N LYS A 148 10.83 -4.63 5.58
CA LYS A 148 11.23 -3.34 6.11
C LYS A 148 12.75 -3.23 6.22
N THR A 149 13.41 -4.25 6.77
CA THR A 149 14.84 -4.22 7.06
C THR A 149 15.71 -4.41 5.81
N GLU A 150 15.34 -5.33 4.93
CA GLU A 150 16.14 -5.64 3.74
C GLU A 150 15.83 -4.72 2.55
N TYR A 151 14.60 -4.20 2.46
CA TYR A 151 14.12 -3.50 1.27
C TYR A 151 13.57 -2.10 1.54
N ASP A 152 13.59 -1.60 2.79
CA ASP A 152 12.97 -0.32 3.17
C ASP A 152 11.48 -0.22 2.74
N PHE A 153 10.81 -1.39 2.68
CA PHE A 153 9.42 -1.51 2.24
C PHE A 153 8.51 -1.73 3.45
N ASP A 154 8.03 -0.64 4.03
CA ASP A 154 7.15 -0.68 5.20
C ASP A 154 5.72 -1.09 4.79
N LEU A 155 5.42 -2.40 4.92
CA LEU A 155 4.09 -2.94 4.61
C LEU A 155 2.97 -2.28 5.43
N LYS A 156 3.24 -1.90 6.69
CA LYS A 156 2.24 -1.26 7.52
C LYS A 156 1.90 0.12 6.96
N TYR A 157 2.90 0.88 6.55
CA TYR A 157 2.69 2.16 5.85
C TYR A 157 1.92 1.97 4.53
N VAL A 158 2.27 0.96 3.73
CA VAL A 158 1.58 0.67 2.47
C VAL A 158 0.10 0.38 2.70
N ILE A 159 -0.23 -0.44 3.69
CA ILE A 159 -1.60 -0.86 3.98
C ILE A 159 -2.41 0.24 4.68
N GLU A 160 -1.82 0.94 5.65
CA GLU A 160 -2.54 1.89 6.51
C GLU A 160 -2.52 3.33 5.98
N THR A 161 -1.56 3.67 5.12
CA THR A 161 -1.41 5.05 4.60
C THR A 161 -1.57 5.12 3.09
N LEU A 162 -0.73 4.40 2.33
CA LEU A 162 -0.74 4.50 0.86
C LEU A 162 -2.05 4.00 0.26
N ALA A 163 -2.49 2.78 0.61
CA ALA A 163 -3.69 2.19 0.03
C ALA A 163 -4.95 3.05 0.29
N PRO A 164 -5.22 3.53 1.53
CA PRO A 164 -6.32 4.46 1.78
C PRO A 164 -6.19 5.79 1.01
N ALA A 165 -4.98 6.36 0.93
CA ALA A 165 -4.74 7.60 0.19
C ALA A 165 -5.05 7.47 -1.31
N LEU A 166 -4.80 6.30 -1.93
CA LEU A 166 -5.20 6.02 -3.32
C LEU A 166 -6.71 6.12 -3.55
N TYR A 167 -7.52 5.97 -2.50
CA TYR A 167 -8.97 6.16 -2.50
C TYR A 167 -9.41 7.52 -1.94
N GLY A 168 -8.47 8.45 -1.75
CA GLY A 168 -8.73 9.76 -1.14
C GLY A 168 -9.14 9.67 0.33
N GLN A 169 -8.91 8.52 0.96
CA GLN A 169 -9.16 8.27 2.38
C GLN A 169 -7.85 8.48 3.13
N ASN A 170 -7.51 9.73 3.47
CA ASN A 170 -6.30 10.03 4.26
C ASN A 170 -6.44 9.69 5.75
N VAL A 171 -7.58 9.12 6.14
CA VAL A 171 -7.77 8.44 7.41
C VAL A 171 -7.69 6.95 7.08
N PRO A 172 -6.81 6.16 7.73
CA PRO A 172 -6.79 4.72 7.54
C PRO A 172 -8.22 4.18 7.70
N LEU A 173 -8.64 3.22 6.88
CA LEU A 173 -10.00 2.66 6.90
C LEU A 173 -10.41 2.07 8.27
N TYR A 174 -9.45 2.02 9.19
CA TYR A 174 -9.57 1.51 10.55
C TYR A 174 -9.58 2.56 11.68
N ILE A 175 -9.34 3.83 11.39
CA ILE A 175 -9.34 4.86 12.44
C ILE A 175 -10.69 5.59 12.41
N SER A 176 -11.62 5.12 13.22
CA SER A 176 -12.72 5.96 13.69
C SER A 176 -13.07 5.63 15.15
N PHE A 177 -12.19 5.99 16.10
CA PHE A 177 -12.57 6.23 17.50
C PHE A 177 -11.55 7.16 18.18
N GLN A 178 -11.45 8.42 17.72
CA GLN A 178 -11.07 9.61 18.50
C GLN A 178 -10.77 10.79 17.54
N THR A 179 -11.82 11.40 17.02
CA THR A 179 -11.86 12.83 16.64
C THR A 179 -13.32 13.28 16.59
N GLN A 180 -14.15 12.70 17.47
CA GLN A 180 -15.53 13.13 17.68
C GLN A 180 -15.68 13.94 18.99
N PHE A 181 -14.56 14.45 19.51
CA PHE A 181 -14.51 15.53 20.48
C PHE A 181 -13.31 16.39 20.09
N ASP A 182 -13.55 17.38 19.24
CA ASP A 182 -13.48 18.77 19.66
C ASP A 182 -14.06 19.63 18.53
N GLU A 183 -15.01 20.47 18.92
CA GLU A 183 -15.72 21.46 18.10
C GLU A 183 -14.78 22.52 17.50
#